data_AF-A0A6L6UGK1-F1
#
_entry.id   AF-A0A6L6UGK1-F1
#
_cell.length_a   1.000
_cell.length_b   1.000
_cell.length_c   1.000
_cell.angle_alpha   90.00
_cell.angle_beta   90.00
_cell.angle_gamma   90.00
#
_symmetry.space_group_name_H-M   'P 1'
#
loop_
_entity.id
_entity.type
_entity.pdbx_description
1 polymer ?
#
loop_
_entity_poly.entity_id
_entity_poly.type
_entity_poly.pdbx_seq_one_letter_code
_entity_poly.pdbx_strand_id
1 'polypeptide(L)'
;LSVETPLGETFITSTVYKSCLIQVGTITLPVDLISLKILAFDVILGIDWLTTHHAKIDCFRKVVSFHIPKQPIVRIQATKLLKSITVISSHKAIRLLK
;
A
#
# COMPACT_ATOMS: atom_id res chain seq x y z
N LEU A 1 -6.75 -18.01 1.12
CA LEU A 1 -7.01 -16.57 0.85
C LEU A 1 -6.76 -16.33 -0.64
N SER A 2 -7.56 -15.47 -1.27
CA SER A 2 -7.40 -15.09 -2.68
C SER A 2 -7.14 -13.59 -2.75
N VAL A 3 -6.15 -13.18 -3.54
CA VAL A 3 -5.82 -11.76 -3.79
C VAL A 3 -5.84 -11.52 -5.28
N GLU A 4 -6.69 -10.59 -5.73
CA GLU A 4 -6.72 -10.16 -7.13
C GLU A 4 -5.86 -8.90 -7.31
N THR A 5 -4.99 -8.89 -8.32
CA THR A 5 -4.25 -7.69 -8.70
C THR A 5 -5.11 -6.79 -9.59
N PRO A 6 -4.77 -5.49 -9.70
CA PRO A 6 -5.44 -4.59 -10.64
C PRO A 6 -5.37 -5.05 -12.11
N LEU A 7 -4.42 -5.94 -12.45
CA LEU A 7 -4.27 -6.53 -13.78
C LEU A 7 -5.18 -7.75 -13.99
N GLY A 8 -5.97 -8.15 -12.99
CA GLY A 8 -6.88 -9.28 -13.05
C GLY A 8 -6.24 -10.63 -12.71
N GLU A 9 -4.98 -10.64 -12.24
CA GLU A 9 -4.31 -11.86 -11.83
C GLU A 9 -4.78 -12.27 -10.43
N THR A 10 -5.07 -13.55 -10.24
CA THR A 10 -5.47 -14.07 -8.94
C THR A 10 -4.32 -14.84 -8.30
N PHE A 11 -3.95 -14.46 -7.08
CA PHE A 11 -2.96 -15.14 -6.27
C PHE A 11 -3.64 -15.89 -5.14
N ILE A 12 -3.42 -17.20 -5.09
CA ILE A 12 -3.91 -18.06 -4.01
C ILE A 12 -2.77 -18.29 -3.02
N THR A 13 -3.05 -18.05 -1.74
CA THR A 13 -2.08 -18.27 -0.66
C THR A 13 -2.77 -18.68 0.63
N SER A 14 -2.07 -19.46 1.45
CA SER A 14 -2.46 -19.84 2.81
C SER A 14 -1.54 -19.20 3.86
N THR A 15 -0.54 -18.43 3.44
CA THR A 15 0.51 -17.91 4.34
C THR A 15 0.20 -16.48 4.75
N VAL A 16 0.03 -16.29 6.06
CA VAL A 16 -0.14 -14.99 6.70
C VAL A 16 0.91 -14.84 7.79
N TYR A 17 1.68 -13.76 7.75
CA TYR A 17 2.57 -13.35 8.83
C TYR A 17 1.85 -12.32 9.69
N LYS A 18 1.65 -12.63 10.97
CA LYS A 18 0.90 -11.76 11.88
C LYS A 18 1.82 -10.86 12.68
N SER A 19 1.34 -9.65 12.98
CA SER A 19 2.00 -8.68 13.86
C SER A 19 3.46 -8.38 13.46
N CYS A 20 3.74 -8.39 12.16
CA CYS A 20 5.01 -7.93 11.63
C CYS A 20 5.17 -6.43 11.92
N LEU A 21 6.40 -6.00 12.17
CA LEU A 21 6.71 -4.60 12.40
C LEU A 21 7.27 -3.98 11.12
N ILE A 22 6.65 -2.89 10.66
CA ILE A 22 7.15 -2.08 9.54
C ILE A 22 7.59 -0.73 10.08
N GLN A 23 8.81 -0.34 9.71
CA GLN A 23 9.32 1.00 9.99
C GLN A 23 8.88 1.98 8.90
N VAL A 24 8.26 3.07 9.33
CA VAL A 24 7.77 4.17 8.50
C VAL A 24 8.43 5.43 9.02
N GLY A 25 9.50 5.89 8.34
CA GLY A 25 10.30 7.01 8.83
C GLY A 25 10.88 6.70 10.21
N THR A 26 10.39 7.41 11.23
CA THR A 26 10.84 7.30 12.63
C THR A 26 9.90 6.48 13.52
N ILE A 27 8.76 6.01 13.01
CA ILE A 27 7.81 5.18 13.78
C ILE A 27 7.84 3.74 13.28
N THR A 28 7.46 2.81 14.15
CA THR A 28 7.30 1.39 13.81
C THR A 28 5.88 0.98 14.12
N LEU A 29 5.21 0.34 13.16
CA LEU A 29 3.80 0.02 13.22
C LEU A 29 3.56 -1.47 12.92
N PRO A 30 2.63 -2.12 13.64
CA PRO A 30 2.28 -3.51 13.38
C PRO A 30 1.44 -3.66 12.11
N VAL A 31 1.61 -4.78 11.42
CA VAL A 31 0.85 -5.18 10.24
C VAL A 31 0.73 -6.70 10.15
N ASP A 32 -0.39 -7.18 9.63
CA ASP A 32 -0.53 -8.56 9.17
C ASP A 32 -0.27 -8.61 7.66
N LEU A 33 0.64 -9.47 7.22
CA LEU A 33 1.09 -9.56 5.83
C LEU A 33 0.68 -10.88 5.20
N ILE A 34 0.20 -10.81 3.97
CA ILE A 34 -0.10 -11.97 3.14
C ILE A 34 1.08 -12.21 2.20
N SER A 35 1.61 -13.44 2.17
CA SER A 35 2.75 -13.76 1.31
C SER A 35 2.30 -14.04 -0.13
N LEU A 36 2.81 -13.25 -1.08
CA LEU A 36 2.54 -13.37 -2.51
C LEU A 36 3.87 -13.39 -3.29
N LYS A 37 3.96 -14.20 -4.36
CA LYS A 37 5.13 -14.25 -5.24
C LYS A 37 5.08 -13.13 -6.28
N ILE A 38 5.23 -11.88 -5.84
CA ILE A 38 5.22 -10.70 -6.71
C ILE A 38 6.65 -10.13 -6.78
N LEU A 39 7.23 -10.07 -7.97
CA LEU A 39 8.61 -9.62 -8.16
C LEU A 39 8.77 -8.08 -8.13
N ALA A 40 7.69 -7.34 -8.31
CA ALA A 40 7.74 -5.89 -8.52
C ALA A 40 7.74 -5.08 -7.21
N PHE A 41 7.34 -5.67 -6.08
CA PHE A 41 7.15 -4.96 -4.82
C PHE A 41 7.52 -5.83 -3.63
N ASP A 42 8.23 -5.26 -2.65
CA ASP A 42 8.56 -5.96 -1.40
C ASP A 42 7.33 -6.07 -0.48
N VAL A 43 6.59 -4.97 -0.32
CA VAL A 43 5.40 -4.89 0.53
C VAL A 43 4.35 -3.98 -0.12
N ILE A 44 3.09 -4.41 -0.11
CA ILE A 44 1.94 -3.61 -0.51
C ILE A 44 1.06 -3.41 0.71
N LEU A 45 0.86 -2.16 1.12
CA LEU A 45 0.02 -1.81 2.27
C LEU A 45 -1.38 -1.41 1.79
N GLY A 46 -2.38 -2.14 2.29
CA GLY A 46 -3.78 -1.92 1.96
C GLY A 46 -4.35 -0.63 2.58
N ILE A 47 -5.54 -0.27 2.11
CA ILE A 47 -6.24 0.92 2.60
C ILE A 47 -6.70 0.75 4.06
N ASP A 48 -7.01 -0.47 4.47
CA ASP A 48 -7.34 -0.86 5.84
C ASP A 48 -6.21 -0.54 6.82
N TRP A 49 -4.97 -0.92 6.48
CA TRP A 49 -3.80 -0.61 7.29
C TRP A 49 -3.53 0.90 7.32
N LEU A 50 -3.64 1.57 6.17
CA LEU A 50 -3.48 3.02 6.07
C LEU A 50 -4.53 3.78 6.90
N THR A 51 -5.79 3.34 6.87
CA THR A 51 -6.87 3.92 7.67
C THR A 51 -6.63 3.71 9.17
N THR A 52 -6.23 2.50 9.57
CA THR A 52 -5.91 2.17 10.97
C THR A 52 -4.86 3.11 11.56
N HIS A 53 -3.86 3.49 10.76
CA HIS A 53 -2.77 4.37 11.18
C HIS A 53 -2.94 5.83 10.77
N HIS A 54 -4.19 6.25 10.51
CA HIS A 54 -4.55 7.65 10.24
C HIS A 54 -3.69 8.27 9.11
N ALA A 55 -3.44 7.49 8.05
CA ALA A 55 -2.65 7.94 6.92
C ALA A 55 -3.45 8.96 6.09
N LYS A 56 -2.76 10.02 5.65
CA LYS A 56 -3.23 10.99 4.66
C LYS A 56 -2.28 10.97 3.47
N ILE A 57 -2.84 10.76 2.29
CA ILE A 57 -2.11 10.73 1.03
C ILE A 57 -2.35 12.04 0.29
N ASP A 58 -1.29 12.85 0.16
CA ASP A 58 -1.27 14.01 -0.73
C ASP A 58 -0.67 13.58 -2.06
N CYS A 59 -1.54 13.26 -3.03
CA CYS A 59 -1.13 12.79 -4.35
C CYS A 59 -0.38 13.86 -5.16
N PHE A 60 -0.74 15.14 -5.00
CA PHE A 60 -0.11 16.23 -5.74
C PHE A 60 1.34 16.42 -5.28
N ARG A 61 1.54 16.49 -3.96
CA ARG A 61 2.87 16.61 -3.36
C ARG A 61 3.63 15.29 -3.30
N LYS A 62 2.96 14.16 -3.58
CA LYS A 62 3.49 12.80 -3.49
C LYS A 62 4.00 12.49 -2.08
N VAL A 63 3.19 12.82 -1.08
CA VAL A 63 3.51 12.62 0.35
C VAL A 63 2.47 11.71 0.98
N VAL A 64 2.93 10.77 1.79
CA VAL A 64 2.08 10.07 2.75
C VAL A 64 2.43 10.57 4.14
N SER A 65 1.43 10.91 4.94
CA SER A 65 1.61 11.37 6.31
C SER A 65 0.75 10.60 7.30
N PHE A 66 1.29 10.24 8.46
CA PHE A 66 0.62 9.46 9.48
C PHE A 66 0.31 10.36 10.68
N HIS A 67 -0.97 10.46 11.06
CA HIS A 67 -1.48 11.37 12.10
C HIS A 67 -2.02 10.59 13.30
N ILE A 68 -1.19 9.68 13.82
CA ILE A 68 -1.59 8.78 14.91
C ILE A 68 -1.65 9.57 16.23
N PRO A 69 -2.75 9.51 17.00
CA PRO A 69 -2.86 10.23 18.27
C PRO A 69 -1.72 9.89 19.22
N LYS A 70 -1.18 10.91 19.89
CA LYS A 70 -0.06 10.80 20.84
C LYS A 70 1.27 10.34 20.24
N GLN A 71 1.39 10.29 18.91
CA GLN A 71 2.65 10.05 18.21
C GLN A 71 3.07 11.27 17.37
N PRO A 72 4.37 11.44 17.07
CA PRO A 72 4.82 12.44 16.12
C PRO A 72 4.20 12.22 14.74
N ILE A 73 3.86 13.30 14.04
CA ILE A 73 3.43 13.20 12.64
C ILE A 73 4.64 12.79 11.81
N VAL A 74 4.55 11.63 11.17
CA VAL A 74 5.57 11.17 10.21
C VAL A 74 5.13 11.50 8.80
N ARG A 75 6.06 11.99 7.98
CA ARG A 75 5.86 12.27 6.56
C ARG A 75 6.88 11.49 5.75
N ILE A 76 6.39 10.74 4.77
CA ILE A 76 7.21 10.06 3.78
C ILE A 76 6.94 10.72 2.43
N GLN A 77 8.01 11.23 1.83
CA GLN A 77 7.99 11.66 0.44
C GLN A 77 8.13 10.41 -0.43
N ALA A 78 7.20 10.19 -1.36
CA ALA A 78 7.40 9.18 -2.39
C ALA A 78 8.61 9.59 -3.24
N THR A 79 9.68 8.82 -3.15
CA THR A 79 10.83 8.96 -4.02
C THR A 79 10.41 8.54 -5.42
N LYS A 80 10.97 9.19 -6.43
CA LYS A 80 10.70 8.89 -7.84
C LYS A 80 11.32 7.52 -8.16
N LEU A 81 10.61 6.43 -7.88
CA LEU A 81 10.99 5.12 -8.41
C LEU A 81 10.87 5.19 -9.94
N LEU A 82 11.98 4.84 -10.59
CA LEU A 82 12.18 4.86 -12.03
C LEU A 82 11.10 3.99 -12.71
N LYS A 83 10.51 4.53 -13.79
CA LYS A 83 9.31 4.07 -14.51
C LYS A 83 8.00 4.26 -13.74
N SER A 84 7.29 5.32 -14.13
CA SER A 84 5.86 5.50 -13.88
C SER A 84 5.12 4.25 -14.39
N ILE A 85 4.88 3.26 -13.54
CA ILE A 85 3.90 2.23 -13.83
C ILE A 85 2.55 2.90 -13.59
N THR A 86 1.92 3.33 -14.67
CA THR A 86 0.54 3.82 -14.62
C THR A 86 -0.37 2.62 -14.44
N VAL A 87 -0.65 2.24 -13.20
CA VAL A 87 -1.67 1.24 -12.88
C VAL A 87 -3.01 1.95 -12.81
N ILE A 88 -3.90 1.68 -13.77
CA ILE A 88 -5.31 2.04 -13.66
C ILE A 88 -6.08 0.79 -13.21
N SER A 89 -7.01 0.95 -12.28
CA SER A 89 -7.95 -0.12 -11.94
C SER A 89 -8.79 -0.46 -13.18
N SER A 90 -9.06 -1.76 -13.39
CA SER A 90 -9.94 -2.29 -14.44
C SER A 90 -11.28 -1.54 -14.50
N HIS A 91 -11.86 -1.22 -13.35
CA HIS A 91 -13.11 -0.47 -13.24
C HIS A 91 -13.02 0.94 -13.84
N LYS A 92 -11.87 1.61 -13.67
CA LYS A 92 -11.62 2.95 -14.21
C LYS A 92 -11.32 2.89 -15.71
N ALA A 93 -10.61 1.85 -16.17
CA ALA A 93 -10.37 1.60 -17.60
C ALA A 93 -11.69 1.40 -18.36
N ILE A 94 -12.60 0.57 -17.83
CA ILE A 94 -13.91 0.30 -18.44
C ILE A 94 -14.77 1.57 -18.54
N ARG A 95 -14.71 2.47 -17.56
CA ARG A 95 -15.44 3.75 -17.60
C ARG A 95 -14.89 4.73 -18.63
N LEU A 96 -13.64 4.59 -19.05
CA LEU A 96 -12.98 5.47 -20.03
C LEU A 96 -13.16 5.00 -21.48
N LEU A 97 -13.72 3.80 -21.69
CA LEU A 97 -14.04 3.24 -23.01
C LEU A 97 -15.46 3.59 -23.48
N LYS A 98 -16.10 4.60 -22.87
CA LYS A 98 -17.41 5.12 -23.25
C LYS A 98 -17.30 6.57 -23.69
#